data_AF-A0A1Y6CKY9-F1
#
_entry.id   AF-A0A1Y6CKY9-F1
#
_cell.length_a   1.000
_cell.length_b   1.000
_cell.length_c   1.000
_cell.angle_alpha   90.00
_cell.angle_beta   90.00
_cell.angle_gamma   90.00
#
_symmetry.space_group_name_H-M   'P 1'
#
loop_
_entity.id
_entity.type
_entity.pdbx_description
1 polymer ?
#
loop_
_entity_poly.entity_id
_entity_poly.type
_entity_poly.pdbx_seq_one_letter_code
_entity_poly.pdbx_strand_id
1 'polypeptide(L)'
;MRRVFASPAAGALLAGLALLLPVPSARAQTYDDYRFPEWDSLPARILAEARNSLDPEDVEPLRRVEFVFDASLRDWATVQIHRDGTRYRIVLYKAMLAAIDATVRSSIVTSYAPACADSYERRFYAVYAADFREDDHGPTVPGLPLPETFLAGEPGCAAYAELLRDLPAAWRERYDLLFDGSVAFVFLHELAHIRLNHNAPAGPAESRRREAAADAWAIERLPRLYPAGTALPVLLHIAKTTTPPLDEQREMSHPAGAERIVRLLDVLIQKQRDAGFLAQLRQLRATFSPLIAAPPAQAAGPVTASRPRHER
;
A
#
# COMPACT_ATOMS: atom_id res chain seq x y z
N MET A 1 2.03 30.82 -58.73
CA MET A 1 2.06 29.49 -59.37
C MET A 1 1.17 28.54 -58.56
N ARG A 2 0.00 28.22 -59.12
CA ARG A 2 -0.95 27.22 -58.62
C ARG A 2 -0.58 25.86 -59.22
N ARG A 3 -0.63 24.78 -58.44
CA ARG A 3 -0.98 23.45 -58.96
C ARG A 3 -2.05 22.83 -58.08
N VAL A 4 -3.21 22.71 -58.69
CA VAL A 4 -4.36 21.88 -58.36
C VAL A 4 -4.06 20.49 -58.93
N PHE A 5 -4.30 19.45 -58.16
CA PHE A 5 -4.81 18.18 -58.69
C PHE A 5 -6.04 17.81 -57.86
N ALA A 6 -7.18 17.82 -58.53
CA ALA A 6 -8.46 17.24 -58.09
C ALA A 6 -8.48 15.78 -58.59
N SER A 7 -8.69 14.80 -57.70
CA SER A 7 -9.94 14.04 -57.44
C SER A 7 -10.13 12.86 -58.42
N PRO A 8 -11.06 11.89 -58.26
CA PRO A 8 -11.86 11.41 -57.11
C PRO A 8 -11.83 9.86 -56.95
N ALA A 9 -12.16 9.33 -55.76
CA ALA A 9 -12.91 8.07 -55.64
C ALA A 9 -13.49 7.94 -54.23
N ALA A 10 -14.80 8.21 -54.14
CA ALA A 10 -15.63 7.90 -52.99
C ALA A 10 -15.84 6.38 -52.90
N GLY A 11 -15.68 5.83 -51.70
CA GLY A 11 -16.03 4.44 -51.40
C GLY A 11 -16.15 4.24 -49.90
N ALA A 12 -17.38 4.11 -49.42
CA ALA A 12 -17.81 3.72 -48.07
C ALA A 12 -17.67 4.76 -46.94
N LEU A 13 -18.54 5.77 -47.01
CA LEU A 13 -19.35 6.15 -45.84
C LEU A 13 -20.21 4.94 -45.42
N LEU A 14 -20.31 4.66 -44.11
CA LEU A 14 -21.09 3.61 -43.41
C LEU A 14 -20.25 2.48 -42.79
N ALA A 15 -19.45 2.83 -41.77
CA ALA A 15 -19.13 1.93 -40.67
C ALA A 15 -19.46 2.66 -39.36
N GLY A 16 -20.63 2.31 -38.80
CA GLY A 16 -21.11 2.58 -37.43
C GLY A 16 -20.90 4.00 -36.92
N LEU A 17 -21.93 4.86 -36.91
CA LEU A 17 -22.83 4.91 -35.75
C LEU A 17 -22.33 3.99 -34.62
N ALA A 18 -21.37 4.50 -33.85
CA ALA A 18 -21.07 3.98 -32.53
C ALA A 18 -22.41 3.91 -31.81
N LEU A 19 -22.87 2.68 -31.60
CA LEU A 19 -23.89 2.34 -30.65
C LEU A 19 -23.48 2.99 -29.32
N LEU A 20 -24.02 4.18 -29.05
CA LEU A 20 -24.28 4.70 -27.72
C LEU A 20 -25.38 3.81 -27.11
N LEU A 21 -25.10 2.51 -27.01
CA LEU A 21 -25.75 1.71 -26.01
C LEU A 21 -25.25 2.32 -24.70
N PRO A 22 -26.14 2.72 -23.78
CA PRO A 22 -25.71 2.88 -22.41
C PRO A 22 -25.07 1.54 -22.06
N VAL A 23 -23.74 1.49 -21.95
CA VAL A 23 -23.09 0.43 -21.21
C VAL A 23 -23.86 0.45 -19.90
N PRO A 24 -24.61 -0.62 -19.54
CA PRO A 24 -25.27 -0.65 -18.26
C PRO A 24 -24.20 -0.25 -17.27
N SER A 25 -24.45 0.82 -16.51
CA SER A 25 -23.54 1.29 -15.49
C SER A 25 -23.50 0.19 -14.42
N ALA A 26 -22.80 -0.90 -14.74
CA ALA A 26 -22.40 -1.92 -13.82
C ALA A 26 -21.66 -1.11 -12.78
N ARG A 27 -22.30 -1.00 -11.61
CA ARG A 27 -21.74 -0.32 -10.46
C ARG A 27 -20.28 -0.80 -10.37
N ALA A 28 -19.35 0.14 -10.52
CA ALA A 28 -17.93 -0.14 -10.44
C ALA A 28 -17.72 -0.99 -9.18
N GLN A 29 -17.17 -2.20 -9.31
CA GLN A 29 -16.89 -2.99 -8.12
C GLN A 29 -15.84 -2.24 -7.32
N THR A 30 -16.18 -2.03 -6.06
CA THR A 30 -15.31 -1.35 -5.09
C THR A 30 -14.73 -2.38 -4.15
N TYR A 31 -13.68 -2.02 -3.41
CA TYR A 31 -13.23 -2.86 -2.31
C TYR A 31 -14.35 -3.15 -1.31
N ASP A 32 -15.36 -2.29 -1.17
CA ASP A 32 -16.50 -2.47 -0.25
C ASP A 32 -17.33 -3.69 -0.62
N ASP A 33 -17.57 -3.86 -1.93
CA ASP A 33 -18.36 -4.95 -2.52
C ASP A 33 -17.53 -6.24 -2.66
N TYR A 34 -16.20 -6.12 -2.65
CA TYR A 34 -15.29 -7.25 -2.85
C TYR A 34 -15.00 -7.97 -1.52
N ARG A 35 -15.34 -9.27 -1.48
CA ARG A 35 -14.83 -10.21 -0.48
C ARG A 35 -13.72 -11.02 -1.09
N PHE A 36 -12.59 -11.09 -0.39
CA PHE A 36 -11.54 -12.04 -0.67
C PHE A 36 -11.69 -13.21 0.32
N PRO A 37 -12.31 -14.35 -0.06
CA PRO A 37 -12.48 -15.48 0.85
C PRO A 37 -11.14 -15.98 1.41
N GLU A 38 -10.07 -15.82 0.63
CA GLU A 38 -8.68 -16.09 1.00
C GLU A 38 -8.25 -15.34 2.27
N TRP A 39 -8.78 -14.12 2.48
CA TRP A 39 -8.40 -13.23 3.59
C TRP A 39 -8.98 -13.70 4.93
N ASP A 40 -10.10 -14.42 4.94
CA ASP A 40 -10.77 -14.84 6.17
C ASP A 40 -9.90 -15.79 7.02
N SER A 41 -9.06 -16.59 6.36
CA SER A 41 -8.16 -17.55 7.04
C SER A 41 -6.72 -17.05 7.20
N LEU A 42 -6.33 -16.00 6.46
CA LEU A 42 -4.96 -15.51 6.41
C LEU A 42 -4.39 -15.12 7.79
N PRO A 43 -5.12 -14.42 8.69
CA PRO A 43 -4.59 -14.08 10.02
C PRO A 43 -4.23 -15.32 10.83
N ALA A 44 -5.08 -16.34 10.79
CA ALA A 44 -4.86 -17.60 11.50
C ALA A 44 -3.65 -18.36 10.94
N ARG A 45 -3.49 -18.37 9.61
CA ARG A 45 -2.31 -18.97 8.95
C ARG A 45 -1.02 -18.26 9.35
N ILE A 46 -0.95 -16.93 9.24
CA ILE A 46 0.24 -16.14 9.61
C ILE A 46 0.59 -16.34 11.08
N LEU A 47 -0.41 -16.32 11.96
CA LEU A 47 -0.18 -16.51 13.40
C LEU A 47 0.33 -17.92 13.72
N ALA A 48 -0.21 -18.95 13.05
CA ALA A 48 0.27 -20.32 13.18
C ALA A 48 1.71 -20.47 12.68
N GLU A 49 2.01 -19.92 11.51
CA GLU A 49 3.36 -19.91 10.92
C GLU A 49 4.37 -19.20 11.85
N ALA A 50 4.01 -18.02 12.37
CA ALA A 50 4.85 -17.29 13.31
C ALA A 50 5.16 -18.09 14.59
N ARG A 51 4.18 -18.83 15.13
CA ARG A 51 4.37 -19.67 16.33
C ARG A 51 5.29 -20.85 16.08
N ASN A 52 5.33 -21.38 14.86
CA ASN A 52 6.14 -22.52 14.49
C ASN A 52 7.56 -22.13 14.06
N SER A 53 7.72 -20.93 13.51
CA SER A 53 8.94 -20.55 12.79
C SER A 53 9.80 -19.47 13.49
N LEU A 54 9.26 -18.74 14.47
CA LEU A 54 10.03 -17.76 15.26
C LEU A 54 10.83 -18.40 16.40
N ASP A 55 11.80 -17.64 16.93
CA ASP A 55 12.58 -18.09 18.10
C ASP A 55 11.66 -18.23 19.33
N PRO A 56 11.98 -19.16 20.26
CA PRO A 56 11.16 -19.37 21.46
C PRO A 56 10.88 -18.09 22.26
N GLU A 57 11.84 -17.16 22.32
CA GLU A 57 11.68 -15.87 23.01
C GLU A 57 10.69 -14.91 22.33
N ASP A 58 10.46 -15.06 21.03
CA ASP A 58 9.51 -14.28 20.24
C ASP A 58 8.13 -14.95 20.17
N VAL A 59 8.07 -16.27 20.42
CA VAL A 59 6.82 -17.04 20.49
C VAL A 59 6.06 -16.79 21.79
N GLU A 60 6.72 -16.51 22.91
CA GLU A 60 6.03 -16.29 24.19
C GLU A 60 5.02 -15.12 24.14
N PRO A 61 5.33 -13.93 23.58
CA PRO A 61 4.33 -12.90 23.30
C PRO A 61 3.14 -13.39 22.48
N LEU A 62 3.35 -14.27 21.48
CA LEU A 62 2.30 -14.78 20.58
C LEU A 62 1.21 -15.60 21.27
N ARG A 63 1.47 -16.13 22.47
CA ARG A 63 0.45 -16.83 23.27
C ARG A 63 -0.67 -15.89 23.74
N ARG A 64 -0.38 -14.59 23.76
CA ARG A 64 -1.29 -13.54 24.22
C ARG A 64 -1.80 -12.66 23.08
N VAL A 65 -1.38 -12.94 21.85
CA VAL A 65 -1.73 -12.16 20.67
C VAL A 65 -2.83 -12.89 19.89
N GLU A 66 -3.89 -12.14 19.59
CA GLU A 66 -4.86 -12.44 18.55
C GLU A 66 -4.54 -11.56 17.33
N PHE A 67 -4.62 -12.13 16.13
CA PHE A 67 -4.47 -11.37 14.89
C PHE A 67 -5.75 -11.54 14.07
N VAL A 68 -6.42 -10.44 13.75
CA VAL A 68 -7.71 -10.44 13.07
C VAL A 68 -7.76 -9.38 12.00
N PHE A 69 -8.61 -9.61 11.00
CA PHE A 69 -8.98 -8.58 10.03
C PHE A 69 -10.32 -7.97 10.42
N ASP A 70 -10.37 -6.64 10.41
CA ASP A 70 -11.64 -5.94 10.51
C ASP A 70 -12.13 -5.59 9.10
N ALA A 71 -13.23 -6.23 8.70
CA ALA A 71 -13.86 -6.02 7.41
C ALA A 71 -14.64 -4.70 7.33
N SER A 72 -14.85 -4.02 8.47
CA SER A 72 -15.47 -2.71 8.51
C SER A 72 -14.50 -1.64 8.03
N LEU A 73 -15.00 -0.73 7.20
CA LEU A 73 -14.28 0.47 6.75
C LEU A 73 -14.39 1.61 7.77
N ARG A 74 -14.75 1.29 9.02
CA ARG A 74 -15.11 2.30 10.02
C ARG A 74 -13.90 3.08 10.50
N ASP A 75 -12.72 2.47 10.42
CA ASP A 75 -11.47 3.09 10.83
C ASP A 75 -10.46 3.14 9.68
N TRP A 76 -9.98 4.35 9.42
CA TRP A 76 -8.82 4.66 8.57
C TRP A 76 -7.50 4.19 9.18
N ALA A 77 -7.54 3.74 10.44
CA ALA A 77 -6.39 3.17 11.08
C ALA A 77 -5.86 2.04 10.21
N THR A 78 -4.59 2.10 9.83
CA THR A 78 -3.98 1.05 9.02
C THR A 78 -3.95 -0.24 9.83
N VAL A 79 -3.54 -0.15 11.08
CA VAL A 79 -3.46 -1.26 12.05
C VAL A 79 -3.68 -0.69 13.45
N GLN A 80 -4.26 -1.48 14.35
CA GLN A 80 -4.34 -1.13 15.78
C GLN A 80 -3.97 -2.31 16.67
N ILE A 81 -3.37 -1.98 17.82
CA ILE A 81 -3.14 -2.92 18.91
C ILE A 81 -4.10 -2.58 20.04
N HIS A 82 -5.11 -3.43 20.26
CA HIS A 82 -5.96 -3.35 21.46
C HIS A 82 -5.35 -4.19 22.56
N ARG A 83 -5.38 -3.68 23.79
CA ARG A 83 -4.90 -4.39 24.97
C ARG A 83 -6.03 -4.63 25.95
N ASP A 84 -6.22 -5.88 26.33
CA ASP A 84 -7.14 -6.31 27.40
C ASP A 84 -6.35 -7.09 28.45
N GLY A 85 -5.97 -6.40 29.53
CA GLY A 85 -5.09 -6.94 30.57
C GLY A 85 -3.72 -7.36 30.02
N THR A 86 -3.49 -8.67 29.94
CA THR A 86 -2.27 -9.27 29.39
C THR A 86 -2.40 -9.71 27.94
N ARG A 87 -3.61 -9.67 27.37
CA ARG A 87 -3.89 -10.04 25.98
C ARG A 87 -3.77 -8.83 25.06
N TYR A 88 -3.34 -9.10 23.84
CA TYR A 88 -3.20 -8.14 22.76
C TYR A 88 -4.03 -8.63 21.58
N ARG A 89 -4.73 -7.73 20.91
CA ARG A 89 -5.40 -7.99 19.65
C ARG A 89 -4.85 -7.02 18.62
N ILE A 90 -4.19 -7.57 17.61
CA ILE A 90 -3.70 -6.84 16.45
C ILE A 90 -4.81 -6.89 15.40
N VAL A 91 -5.36 -5.72 15.06
CA VAL A 91 -6.46 -5.58 14.10
C VAL A 91 -5.91 -4.90 12.85
N LEU A 92 -5.91 -5.62 11.74
CA LEU A 92 -5.57 -5.07 10.43
C LEU A 92 -6.87 -4.69 9.69
N TYR A 93 -7.03 -3.41 9.39
CA TYR A 93 -8.26 -2.90 8.79
C TYR A 93 -8.26 -3.07 7.28
N LYS A 94 -9.48 -3.15 6.72
CA LYS A 94 -9.71 -3.34 5.27
C LYS A 94 -9.00 -2.31 4.39
N ALA A 95 -8.85 -1.06 4.84
CA ALA A 95 -8.13 -0.03 4.08
C ALA A 95 -6.66 -0.38 3.85
N MET A 96 -5.96 -0.89 4.87
CA MET A 96 -4.57 -1.32 4.74
C MET A 96 -4.45 -2.56 3.85
N LEU A 97 -5.38 -3.52 3.98
CA LEU A 97 -5.44 -4.70 3.10
C LEU A 97 -5.63 -4.29 1.63
N ALA A 98 -6.53 -3.35 1.35
CA ALA A 98 -6.74 -2.81 0.01
C ALA A 98 -5.48 -2.10 -0.52
N ALA A 99 -4.77 -1.36 0.33
CA ALA A 99 -3.55 -0.68 -0.07
C ALA A 99 -2.38 -1.66 -0.35
N ILE A 100 -2.26 -2.73 0.43
CA ILE A 100 -1.33 -3.83 0.16
C ILE A 100 -1.71 -4.49 -1.17
N ASP A 101 -2.97 -4.88 -1.35
CA ASP A 101 -3.47 -5.51 -2.58
C ASP A 101 -3.18 -4.66 -3.82
N ALA A 102 -3.55 -3.38 -3.79
CA ALA A 102 -3.29 -2.43 -4.87
C ALA A 102 -1.79 -2.35 -5.21
N THR A 103 -0.93 -2.29 -4.19
CA THR A 103 0.51 -2.18 -4.39
C THR A 103 1.13 -3.49 -4.91
N VAL A 104 0.67 -4.65 -4.44
CA VAL A 104 1.10 -5.96 -4.94
C VAL A 104 0.70 -6.13 -6.41
N ARG A 105 -0.56 -5.86 -6.74
CA ARG A 105 -1.09 -5.97 -8.11
C ARG A 105 -0.37 -5.04 -9.07
N SER A 106 -0.17 -3.78 -8.67
CA SER A 106 0.62 -2.82 -9.44
C SER A 106 2.06 -3.31 -9.64
N SER A 107 2.70 -3.86 -8.61
CA SER A 107 4.08 -4.37 -8.72
C SER A 107 4.20 -5.53 -9.72
N ILE A 108 3.17 -6.39 -9.80
CA ILE A 108 3.10 -7.47 -10.80
C ILE A 108 2.93 -6.87 -12.21
N VAL A 109 2.00 -5.92 -12.38
CA VAL A 109 1.71 -5.28 -13.69
C VAL A 109 2.87 -4.42 -14.18
N THR A 110 3.64 -3.80 -13.29
CA THR A 110 4.76 -2.88 -13.63
C THR A 110 5.80 -3.54 -14.53
N SER A 111 5.98 -4.86 -14.41
CA SER A 111 6.92 -5.61 -15.25
C SER A 111 6.46 -5.73 -16.72
N TYR A 112 5.19 -5.46 -17.02
CA TYR A 112 4.57 -5.65 -18.33
C TYR A 112 4.01 -4.35 -18.92
N ALA A 113 3.33 -3.53 -18.11
CA ALA A 113 2.90 -2.17 -18.47
C ALA A 113 3.17 -1.18 -17.35
N PRO A 114 4.40 -0.64 -17.28
CA PRO A 114 4.77 0.32 -16.25
C PRO A 114 3.88 1.57 -16.27
N ALA A 115 3.46 2.04 -17.45
CA ALA A 115 2.58 3.21 -17.57
C ALA A 115 1.16 2.98 -17.00
N CYS A 116 0.60 1.78 -17.18
CA CYS A 116 -0.71 1.43 -16.63
C CYS A 116 -0.65 1.27 -15.10
N ALA A 117 0.40 0.59 -14.60
CA ALA A 117 0.64 0.44 -13.17
C ALA A 117 0.80 1.80 -12.47
N ASP A 118 1.64 2.67 -13.02
CA ASP A 118 1.87 4.02 -12.53
C ASP A 118 0.61 4.90 -12.56
N SER A 119 -0.20 4.82 -13.63
CA SER A 119 -1.50 5.50 -13.70
C SER A 119 -2.46 5.04 -12.61
N TYR A 120 -2.59 3.73 -12.42
CA TYR A 120 -3.43 3.14 -11.37
C TYR A 120 -2.98 3.57 -9.98
N GLU A 121 -1.70 3.45 -9.66
CA GLU A 121 -1.18 3.82 -8.34
C GLU A 121 -1.43 5.29 -8.04
N ARG A 122 -1.15 6.20 -8.97
CA ARG A 122 -1.43 7.63 -8.76
C ARG A 122 -2.90 7.89 -8.43
N ARG A 123 -3.82 7.25 -9.16
CA ARG A 123 -5.26 7.42 -8.93
C ARG A 123 -5.69 6.80 -7.59
N PHE A 124 -5.23 5.58 -7.30
CA PHE A 124 -5.50 4.91 -6.02
C PHE A 124 -5.06 5.79 -4.85
N TYR A 125 -3.81 6.25 -4.86
CA TYR A 125 -3.27 7.06 -3.78
C TYR A 125 -3.83 8.48 -3.73
N ALA A 126 -4.33 9.03 -4.85
CA ALA A 126 -5.07 10.29 -4.83
C ALA A 126 -6.40 10.17 -4.09
N VAL A 127 -7.15 9.08 -4.30
CA VAL A 127 -8.39 8.79 -3.56
C VAL A 127 -8.07 8.46 -2.11
N TYR A 128 -7.14 7.54 -1.89
CA TYR A 128 -6.68 7.15 -0.56
C TYR A 128 -6.26 8.36 0.28
N ALA A 129 -5.45 9.29 -0.27
CA ALA A 129 -4.97 10.46 0.46
C ALA A 129 -6.03 11.58 0.63
N ALA A 130 -6.94 11.76 -0.32
CA ALA A 130 -8.02 12.75 -0.20
C ALA A 130 -8.92 12.42 0.99
N ASP A 131 -9.29 11.15 1.11
CA ASP A 131 -10.18 10.70 2.16
C ASP A 131 -9.49 10.66 3.54
N PHE A 132 -8.16 10.46 3.62
CA PHE A 132 -7.38 10.58 4.87
C PHE A 132 -7.42 11.98 5.49
N ARG A 133 -7.72 13.02 4.71
CA ARG A 133 -7.67 14.43 5.15
C ARG A 133 -9.00 14.97 5.65
N GLU A 134 -10.11 14.28 5.39
CA GLU A 134 -11.43 14.91 5.49
C GLU A 134 -12.22 14.67 6.78
N ASP A 135 -11.86 13.78 7.74
CA ASP A 135 -12.77 13.59 8.88
C ASP A 135 -12.23 13.20 10.26
N ASP A 136 -12.62 14.03 11.25
CA ASP A 136 -12.84 13.67 12.66
C ASP A 136 -14.14 12.85 12.86
N HIS A 137 -15.02 12.74 11.83
CA HIS A 137 -16.30 12.02 11.89
C HIS A 137 -16.56 11.23 10.59
N GLY A 138 -15.94 10.05 10.51
CA GLY A 138 -15.82 9.17 9.34
C GLY A 138 -16.98 9.11 8.33
N PRO A 139 -16.73 9.45 7.05
CA PRO A 139 -17.56 9.05 5.94
C PRO A 139 -17.11 7.66 5.48
N THR A 140 -18.08 6.84 5.08
CA THR A 140 -17.80 5.63 4.30
C THR A 140 -17.03 6.03 3.05
N VAL A 141 -15.83 5.47 2.86
CA VAL A 141 -15.05 5.61 1.62
C VAL A 141 -15.99 5.40 0.43
N PRO A 142 -16.17 6.38 -0.47
CA PRO A 142 -16.82 6.14 -1.73
C PRO A 142 -15.91 5.24 -2.56
N GLY A 143 -16.06 3.93 -2.34
CA GLY A 143 -15.65 2.88 -3.25
C GLY A 143 -14.31 3.04 -3.94
N LEU A 144 -13.21 2.74 -3.24
CA LEU A 144 -11.90 2.58 -3.90
C LEU A 144 -12.07 1.60 -5.08
N PRO A 145 -11.85 2.05 -6.33
CA PRO A 145 -12.08 1.20 -7.48
C PRO A 145 -11.04 0.09 -7.49
N LEU A 146 -11.50 -1.14 -7.72
CA LEU A 146 -10.59 -2.25 -7.94
C LEU A 146 -9.70 -1.97 -9.16
N PRO A 147 -8.44 -2.43 -9.16
CA PRO A 147 -7.50 -2.24 -10.27
C PRO A 147 -8.10 -2.56 -11.65
N GLU A 148 -8.82 -3.66 -11.77
CA GLU A 148 -9.46 -4.10 -13.00
C GLU A 148 -10.58 -3.17 -13.46
N THR A 149 -11.33 -2.58 -12.54
CA THR A 149 -12.40 -1.64 -12.87
C THR A 149 -11.81 -0.31 -13.34
N PHE A 150 -10.74 0.13 -12.69
CA PHE A 150 -10.01 1.32 -13.07
C PHE A 150 -9.37 1.17 -14.47
N LEU A 151 -8.55 0.13 -14.65
CA LEU A 151 -7.78 -0.07 -15.87
C LEU A 151 -8.64 -0.35 -17.10
N ALA A 152 -9.85 -0.89 -16.92
CA ALA A 152 -10.78 -1.10 -18.02
C ALA A 152 -11.25 0.22 -18.67
N GLY A 153 -11.24 1.33 -17.92
CA GLY A 153 -11.57 2.66 -18.42
C GLY A 153 -10.38 3.43 -18.99
N GLU A 154 -9.15 2.96 -18.79
CA GLU A 154 -7.93 3.66 -19.19
C GLU A 154 -7.47 3.24 -20.60
N PRO A 155 -7.28 4.19 -21.54
CA PRO A 155 -6.81 3.88 -22.89
C PRO A 155 -5.49 3.10 -22.87
N GLY A 156 -5.49 1.93 -23.52
CA GLY A 156 -4.31 1.06 -23.60
C GLY A 156 -4.09 0.13 -22.40
N CYS A 157 -4.97 0.16 -21.39
CA CYS A 157 -4.82 -0.68 -20.19
C CYS A 157 -5.84 -1.83 -20.08
N ALA A 158 -6.76 -1.97 -21.04
CA ALA A 158 -7.81 -2.99 -21.02
C ALA A 158 -7.28 -4.44 -20.88
N ALA A 159 -6.20 -4.79 -21.60
CA ALA A 159 -5.59 -6.12 -21.49
C ALA A 159 -5.04 -6.41 -20.08
N TYR A 160 -4.60 -5.39 -19.34
CA TYR A 160 -4.11 -5.54 -17.97
C TYR A 160 -5.25 -5.62 -16.96
N ALA A 161 -6.37 -4.95 -17.23
CA ALA A 161 -7.59 -5.12 -16.46
C ALA A 161 -8.09 -6.57 -16.48
N GLU A 162 -8.05 -7.20 -17.66
CA GLU A 162 -8.39 -8.62 -17.82
C GLU A 162 -7.42 -9.53 -17.07
N LEU A 163 -6.11 -9.27 -17.18
CA LEU A 163 -5.09 -10.04 -16.45
C LEU A 163 -5.24 -9.95 -14.92
N LEU A 164 -5.67 -8.80 -14.39
CA LEU A 164 -5.87 -8.63 -12.95
C LEU A 164 -7.14 -9.30 -12.45
N ARG A 165 -8.18 -9.38 -13.29
CA ARG A 165 -9.40 -10.12 -13.00
C ARG A 165 -9.14 -11.62 -12.92
N ASP A 166 -8.41 -12.14 -13.91
CA ASP A 166 -8.10 -13.56 -14.06
C ASP A 166 -6.57 -13.77 -14.06
N LEU A 167 -5.94 -13.56 -12.90
CA LEU A 167 -4.49 -13.72 -12.75
C LEU A 167 -4.03 -15.10 -13.23
N PRO A 168 -3.11 -15.16 -14.23
CA PRO A 168 -2.48 -16.42 -14.62
C PRO A 168 -1.89 -17.14 -13.41
N ALA A 169 -1.86 -18.48 -13.41
CA ALA A 169 -1.43 -19.27 -12.24
C ALA A 169 -0.09 -18.81 -11.65
N ALA A 170 0.91 -18.56 -12.49
CA ALA A 170 2.22 -18.06 -12.07
C ALA A 170 2.17 -16.66 -11.42
N TRP A 171 1.25 -15.80 -11.87
CA TRP A 171 1.05 -14.48 -11.28
C TRP A 171 0.24 -14.56 -9.99
N ARG A 172 -0.71 -15.49 -9.90
CA ARG A 172 -1.46 -15.77 -8.68
C ARG A 172 -0.54 -16.26 -7.57
N GLU A 173 0.33 -17.22 -7.85
CA GLU A 173 1.34 -17.68 -6.88
C GLU A 173 2.24 -16.53 -6.39
N ARG A 174 2.70 -15.68 -7.33
CA ARG A 174 3.49 -14.49 -6.97
C ARG A 174 2.68 -13.47 -6.17
N TYR A 175 1.41 -13.27 -6.51
CA TYR A 175 0.50 -12.39 -5.79
C TYR A 175 0.31 -12.89 -4.36
N ASP A 176 -0.06 -14.16 -4.18
CA ASP A 176 -0.29 -14.77 -2.87
C ASP A 176 0.97 -14.67 -2.00
N LEU A 177 2.14 -14.95 -2.57
CA LEU A 177 3.42 -14.83 -1.86
C LEU A 177 3.71 -13.39 -1.41
N LEU A 178 3.53 -12.41 -2.29
CA LEU A 178 3.80 -11.00 -1.97
C LEU A 178 2.78 -10.44 -0.99
N PHE A 179 1.50 -10.79 -1.17
CA PHE A 179 0.40 -10.34 -0.32
C PHE A 179 0.50 -10.93 1.08
N ASP A 180 0.59 -12.26 1.20
CA ASP A 180 0.69 -12.95 2.49
C ASP A 180 1.95 -12.50 3.25
N GLY A 181 3.09 -12.38 2.55
CA GLY A 181 4.32 -11.89 3.17
C GLY A 181 4.28 -10.41 3.57
N SER A 182 3.55 -9.57 2.83
CA SER A 182 3.28 -8.17 3.20
C SER A 182 2.42 -8.09 4.47
N VAL A 183 1.36 -8.88 4.56
CA VAL A 183 0.52 -8.96 5.75
C VAL A 183 1.32 -9.52 6.93
N ALA A 184 2.16 -10.53 6.70
CA ALA A 184 3.03 -11.08 7.73
C ALA A 184 4.07 -10.06 8.22
N PHE A 185 4.60 -9.22 7.33
CA PHE A 185 5.47 -8.10 7.72
C PHE A 185 4.74 -7.11 8.64
N VAL A 186 3.52 -6.71 8.29
CA VAL A 186 2.70 -5.82 9.14
C VAL A 186 2.43 -6.46 10.51
N PHE A 187 2.05 -7.75 10.53
CA PHE A 187 1.88 -8.48 11.77
C PHE A 187 3.15 -8.50 12.64
N LEU A 188 4.31 -8.79 12.04
CA LEU A 188 5.59 -8.80 12.75
C LEU A 188 5.98 -7.40 13.25
N HIS A 189 5.65 -6.35 12.51
CA HIS A 189 5.86 -4.96 12.94
C HIS A 189 5.07 -4.64 14.21
N GLU A 190 3.77 -4.95 14.23
CA GLU A 190 2.93 -4.75 15.42
C GLU A 190 3.36 -5.64 16.59
N LEU A 191 3.75 -6.88 16.31
CA LEU A 191 4.32 -7.77 17.31
C LEU A 191 5.61 -7.19 17.91
N ALA A 192 6.44 -6.52 17.12
CA ALA A 192 7.63 -5.84 17.60
C ALA A 192 7.28 -4.74 18.60
N HIS A 193 6.22 -3.96 18.36
CA HIS A 193 5.76 -2.97 19.33
C HIS A 193 5.39 -3.58 20.68
N ILE A 194 4.76 -4.76 20.67
CA ILE A 194 4.47 -5.52 21.90
C ILE A 194 5.77 -6.03 22.55
N ARG A 195 6.64 -6.65 21.76
CA ARG A 195 7.89 -7.29 22.21
C ARG A 195 8.89 -6.29 22.81
N LEU A 196 8.96 -5.10 22.23
CA LEU A 196 9.87 -4.01 22.60
C LEU A 196 9.22 -3.01 23.56
N ASN A 197 7.97 -3.27 23.99
CA ASN A 197 7.22 -2.42 24.92
C ASN A 197 7.04 -0.98 24.43
N HIS A 198 6.74 -0.81 23.14
CA HIS A 198 6.52 0.48 22.49
C HIS A 198 5.11 1.06 22.69
N ASN A 199 4.21 0.34 23.37
CA ASN A 199 2.79 0.70 23.53
C ASN A 199 2.53 1.94 24.42
N ALA A 200 3.56 2.46 25.12
CA ALA A 200 3.41 3.67 25.92
C ALA A 200 3.47 4.94 25.04
N PRO A 201 2.72 6.01 25.35
CA PRO A 201 2.85 7.28 24.64
C PRO A 201 4.30 7.77 24.62
N ALA A 202 4.73 8.32 23.49
CA ALA A 202 6.07 8.82 23.28
C ALA A 202 6.05 10.14 22.52
N GLY A 203 7.01 11.03 22.79
CA GLY A 203 7.20 12.23 21.98
C GLY A 203 7.63 11.87 20.54
N PRO A 204 7.51 12.80 19.57
CA PRO A 204 7.68 12.48 18.14
C PRO A 204 9.03 11.85 17.77
N ALA A 205 10.13 12.30 18.39
CA ALA A 205 11.46 11.75 18.15
C ALA A 205 11.62 10.32 18.65
N GLU A 206 11.01 10.01 19.81
CA GLU A 206 11.01 8.66 20.36
C GLU A 206 10.08 7.74 19.57
N SER A 207 8.92 8.24 19.14
CA SER A 207 8.03 7.49 18.24
C SER A 207 8.77 7.03 16.97
N ARG A 208 9.50 7.95 16.30
CA ARG A 208 10.34 7.61 15.14
C ARG A 208 11.36 6.51 15.42
N ARG A 209 12.02 6.53 16.59
CA ARG A 209 12.97 5.48 16.98
C ARG A 209 12.29 4.14 17.20
N ARG A 210 11.11 4.14 17.81
CA ARG A 210 10.31 2.94 18.06
C ARG A 210 9.81 2.30 16.77
N GLU A 211 9.33 3.10 15.83
CA GLU A 211 8.95 2.65 14.48
C GLU A 211 10.13 1.98 13.77
N ALA A 212 11.28 2.65 13.73
CA ALA A 212 12.48 2.13 13.08
C ALA A 212 12.98 0.83 13.75
N ALA A 213 12.87 0.72 15.07
CA ALA A 213 13.20 -0.50 15.80
C ALA A 213 12.19 -1.63 15.52
N ALA A 214 10.90 -1.32 15.42
CA ALA A 214 9.86 -2.29 15.07
C ALA A 214 10.05 -2.83 13.65
N ASP A 215 10.35 -1.96 12.69
CA ASP A 215 10.68 -2.34 11.31
C ASP A 215 11.90 -3.24 11.22
N ALA A 216 12.99 -2.86 11.89
CA ALA A 216 14.23 -3.62 11.90
C ALA A 216 14.01 -5.01 12.51
N TRP A 217 13.23 -5.09 13.58
CA TRP A 217 12.85 -6.35 14.21
C TRP A 217 12.02 -7.23 13.26
N ALA A 218 11.02 -6.64 12.60
CA ALA A 218 10.12 -7.35 11.69
C ALA A 218 10.85 -7.88 10.45
N ILE A 219 11.67 -7.04 9.80
CA ILE A 219 12.41 -7.41 8.59
C ILE A 219 13.48 -8.47 8.86
N GLU A 220 14.03 -8.50 10.08
CA GLU A 220 14.98 -9.52 10.50
C GLU A 220 14.35 -10.90 10.61
N ARG A 221 13.09 -10.95 11.04
CA ARG A 221 12.35 -12.19 11.34
C ARG A 221 11.47 -12.66 10.19
N LEU A 222 11.05 -11.76 9.31
CA LEU A 222 10.25 -12.09 8.13
C LEU A 222 10.81 -13.29 7.34
N PRO A 223 12.13 -13.42 7.06
CA PRO A 223 12.74 -14.57 6.36
C PRO A 223 12.41 -15.95 6.93
N ARG A 224 11.92 -16.03 8.17
CA ARG A 224 11.52 -17.28 8.81
C ARG A 224 10.11 -17.72 8.43
N LEU A 225 9.28 -16.78 7.96
CA LEU A 225 7.91 -17.04 7.51
C LEU A 225 7.80 -16.89 5.99
N TYR A 226 8.41 -15.84 5.44
CA TYR A 226 8.34 -15.46 4.02
C TYR A 226 9.65 -14.85 3.54
N PRO A 227 9.99 -14.91 2.24
CA PRO A 227 11.16 -14.21 1.71
C PRO A 227 11.14 -12.72 2.07
N ALA A 228 12.28 -12.16 2.49
CA ALA A 228 12.34 -10.77 2.98
C ALA A 228 11.75 -9.74 1.98
N GLY A 229 11.95 -9.98 0.68
CA GLY A 229 11.44 -9.13 -0.40
C GLY A 229 9.91 -8.99 -0.44
N THR A 230 9.17 -9.86 0.24
CA THR A 230 7.71 -9.77 0.36
C THR A 230 7.24 -8.59 1.21
N ALA A 231 8.12 -7.95 1.99
CA ALA A 231 7.81 -6.68 2.68
C ALA A 231 7.71 -5.47 1.73
N LEU A 232 8.28 -5.57 0.52
CA LEU A 232 8.44 -4.45 -0.40
C LEU A 232 7.12 -3.70 -0.72
N PRO A 233 5.98 -4.37 -0.97
CA PRO A 233 4.71 -3.67 -1.22
C PRO A 233 4.29 -2.78 -0.06
N VAL A 234 4.49 -3.22 1.20
CA VAL A 234 4.21 -2.38 2.38
C VAL A 234 5.15 -1.18 2.43
N LEU A 235 6.43 -1.36 2.11
CA LEU A 235 7.39 -0.24 2.06
C LEU A 235 7.03 0.79 0.99
N LEU A 236 6.59 0.33 -0.18
CA LEU A 236 6.12 1.19 -1.26
C LEU A 236 4.82 1.91 -0.90
N HIS A 237 3.91 1.23 -0.20
CA HIS A 237 2.70 1.86 0.34
C HIS A 237 3.05 3.00 1.29
N ILE A 238 3.88 2.69 2.28
CA ILE A 238 4.39 3.63 3.27
C ILE A 238 4.99 4.85 2.56
N ALA A 239 5.87 4.64 1.57
CA ALA A 239 6.50 5.71 0.80
C ALA A 239 5.53 6.70 0.14
N LYS A 240 4.38 6.19 -0.30
CA LYS A 240 3.37 6.97 -1.04
C LYS A 240 2.40 7.69 -0.11
N THR A 241 2.23 7.22 1.12
CA THR A 241 1.31 7.82 2.10
C THR A 241 1.98 8.79 3.04
N THR A 242 3.30 8.68 3.24
CA THR A 242 4.05 9.53 4.16
C THR A 242 4.80 10.66 3.46
N THR A 243 4.30 11.09 2.30
CA THR A 243 4.83 12.21 1.52
C THR A 243 4.17 13.59 1.76
N PRO A 244 3.50 13.93 2.88
CA PRO A 244 3.27 15.34 3.15
C PRO A 244 4.61 16.01 3.57
N PRO A 245 4.71 17.36 3.50
CA PRO A 245 5.88 18.09 3.98
C PRO A 245 6.31 17.62 5.38
N LEU A 246 7.62 17.60 5.65
CA LEU A 246 8.23 17.11 6.92
C LEU A 246 7.57 17.64 8.21
N ASP A 247 6.86 18.77 8.13
CA ASP A 247 6.18 19.40 9.26
C ASP A 247 4.82 18.77 9.57
N GLU A 248 4.08 18.29 8.57
CA GLU A 248 2.81 17.55 8.76
C GLU A 248 3.04 16.12 9.27
N GLN A 249 4.19 15.51 8.94
CA GLN A 249 4.56 14.19 9.45
C GLN A 249 4.81 14.18 10.97
N ARG A 250 5.05 15.35 11.59
CA ARG A 250 5.37 15.43 13.03
C ARG A 250 4.19 15.08 13.93
N GLU A 251 2.98 15.19 13.42
CA GLU A 251 1.73 14.97 14.15
C GLU A 251 1.17 13.54 13.95
N MET A 252 1.75 12.75 13.03
CA MET A 252 1.32 11.37 12.79
C MET A 252 1.88 10.40 13.84
N SER A 253 1.10 9.37 14.18
CA SER A 253 1.55 8.29 15.08
C SER A 253 2.69 7.45 14.48
N HIS A 254 2.72 7.29 13.15
CA HIS A 254 3.72 6.49 12.42
C HIS A 254 4.40 7.31 11.30
N PRO A 255 5.26 8.29 11.62
CA PRO A 255 5.98 9.08 10.62
C PRO A 255 6.95 8.19 9.84
N ALA A 256 6.63 7.89 8.58
CA ALA A 256 7.49 7.07 7.75
C ALA A 256 8.28 7.89 6.73
N GLY A 257 9.25 8.66 7.21
CA GLY A 257 10.11 9.43 6.31
C GLY A 257 10.91 8.54 5.35
N ALA A 258 11.43 9.13 4.27
CA ALA A 258 12.34 8.47 3.31
C ALA A 258 13.51 7.73 3.99
N GLU A 259 13.95 8.20 5.17
CA GLU A 259 14.95 7.55 6.00
C GLU A 259 14.54 6.13 6.45
N ARG A 260 13.29 5.94 6.88
CA ARG A 260 12.74 4.64 7.30
C ARG A 260 12.80 3.64 6.14
N ILE A 261 12.42 4.08 4.94
CA ILE A 261 12.43 3.27 3.72
C ILE A 261 13.86 2.91 3.32
N VAL A 262 14.81 3.86 3.32
CA VAL A 262 16.21 3.57 2.96
C VAL A 262 16.83 2.58 3.96
N ARG A 263 16.59 2.72 5.25
CA ARG A 263 17.06 1.75 6.27
C ARG A 263 16.51 0.35 6.03
N LEU A 264 15.23 0.25 5.69
CA LEU A 264 14.60 -1.04 5.38
C LEU A 264 15.17 -1.67 4.10
N LEU A 265 15.38 -0.86 3.07
CA LEU A 265 16.03 -1.29 1.83
C LEU A 265 17.47 -1.75 2.09
N ASP A 266 18.22 -1.09 2.97
CA ASP A 266 19.57 -1.50 3.37
C ASP A 266 19.56 -2.89 4.01
N VAL A 267 18.62 -3.18 4.90
CA VAL A 267 18.49 -4.52 5.50
C VAL A 267 18.09 -5.56 4.46
N LEU A 268 17.15 -5.23 3.56
CA LEU A 268 16.75 -6.12 2.46
C LEU A 268 17.91 -6.44 1.51
N ILE A 269 18.72 -5.44 1.15
CA ILE A 269 19.90 -5.60 0.30
C ILE A 269 20.93 -6.52 0.96
N GLN A 270 21.13 -6.41 2.28
CA GLN A 270 22.07 -7.28 3.00
C GLN A 270 21.59 -8.74 3.06
N LYS A 271 20.29 -8.97 3.10
CA LYS A 271 19.69 -10.30 3.27
C LYS A 271 19.37 -11.00 1.94
N GLN A 272 19.25 -10.26 0.84
CA GLN A 272 18.93 -10.84 -0.47
C GLN A 272 20.18 -11.45 -1.13
N ARG A 273 19.97 -12.62 -1.78
CA ARG A 273 21.00 -13.33 -2.56
C ARG A 273 20.74 -13.28 -4.07
N ASP A 274 19.50 -13.05 -4.50
CA ASP A 274 19.16 -12.93 -5.92
C ASP A 274 19.71 -11.64 -6.54
N ALA A 275 20.56 -11.76 -7.56
CA ALA A 275 21.27 -10.64 -8.17
C ALA A 275 20.31 -9.66 -8.89
N GLY A 276 19.26 -10.18 -9.52
CA GLY A 276 18.26 -9.36 -10.23
C GLY A 276 17.46 -8.51 -9.24
N PHE A 277 16.97 -9.12 -8.16
CA PHE A 277 16.26 -8.42 -7.11
C PHE A 277 17.15 -7.46 -6.33
N LEU A 278 18.42 -7.80 -6.09
CA LEU A 278 19.40 -6.87 -5.52
C LEU A 278 19.57 -5.60 -6.35
N ALA A 279 19.60 -5.72 -7.69
CA ALA A 279 19.67 -4.56 -8.57
C ALA A 279 18.43 -3.67 -8.43
N GLN A 280 17.23 -4.28 -8.35
CA GLN A 280 15.97 -3.55 -8.15
C GLN A 280 15.95 -2.84 -6.78
N LEU A 281 16.35 -3.51 -5.70
CA LEU A 281 16.42 -2.91 -4.37
C LEU A 281 17.40 -1.74 -4.31
N ARG A 282 18.57 -1.86 -4.97
CA ARG A 282 19.55 -0.77 -5.06
C ARG A 282 19.04 0.41 -5.87
N GLN A 283 18.35 0.15 -6.97
CA GLN A 283 17.70 1.20 -7.76
C GLN A 283 16.66 1.94 -6.93
N LEU A 284 15.79 1.21 -6.23
CA LEU A 284 14.78 1.80 -5.37
C LEU A 284 15.41 2.64 -4.24
N ARG A 285 16.46 2.11 -3.60
CA ARG A 285 17.23 2.84 -2.58
C ARG A 285 17.82 4.13 -3.14
N ALA A 286 18.35 4.10 -4.37
CA ALA A 286 18.89 5.28 -5.03
C ALA A 286 17.81 6.34 -5.32
N THR A 287 16.57 5.93 -5.60
CA THR A 287 15.42 6.85 -5.75
C THR A 287 15.08 7.57 -4.44
N PHE A 288 15.16 6.89 -3.29
CA PHE A 288 14.82 7.49 -1.99
C PHE A 288 15.97 8.25 -1.33
N SER A 289 17.23 7.93 -1.64
CA SER A 289 18.40 8.53 -0.98
C SER A 289 18.47 10.08 -1.09
N PRO A 290 18.17 10.70 -2.25
CA PRO A 290 18.16 12.17 -2.37
C PRO A 290 17.12 12.85 -1.48
N LEU A 291 16.01 12.17 -1.16
CA LEU A 291 14.94 12.71 -0.30
C LEU A 291 15.37 12.84 1.18
N ILE A 292 16.46 12.16 1.57
CA ILE A 292 17.07 12.29 2.91
C ILE A 292 18.10 13.42 2.94
N ALA A 293 18.86 13.58 1.85
CA ALA A 293 19.97 14.53 1.77
C ALA A 293 19.53 15.98 1.52
N ALA A 294 18.31 16.19 1.00
CA ALA A 294 17.77 17.52 0.84
C ALA A 294 17.62 18.18 2.23
N PRO A 295 18.26 19.34 2.50
CA PRO A 295 17.91 20.11 3.69
C PRO A 295 16.41 20.37 3.65
N PRO A 296 15.71 20.36 4.81
CA PRO A 296 14.28 20.66 4.83
C PRO A 296 14.10 21.96 4.04
N ALA A 297 13.31 21.90 2.96
CA ALA A 297 13.03 23.07 2.15
C ALA A 297 12.64 24.16 3.15
N GLN A 298 13.44 25.24 3.23
CA GLN A 298 13.13 26.35 4.12
C GLN A 298 11.69 26.69 3.82
N ALA A 299 10.81 26.49 4.82
CA ALA A 299 9.37 26.67 4.64
C ALA A 299 9.20 28.00 3.92
N ALA A 300 8.64 27.95 2.71
CA ALA A 300 8.16 29.16 2.06
C ALA A 300 7.35 29.90 3.13
N GLY A 301 7.71 31.17 3.37
CA GLY A 301 7.36 31.91 4.57
C GLY A 301 5.90 31.76 5.00
N PRO A 302 5.60 32.06 6.28
CA PRO A 302 4.35 31.69 6.95
C PRO A 302 3.14 31.81 6.02
N VAL A 303 2.54 30.67 5.68
CA VAL A 303 1.22 30.64 5.06
C VAL A 303 0.29 31.23 6.11
N THR A 304 -0.11 32.48 5.91
CA THR A 304 -1.10 33.16 6.73
C THR A 304 -2.40 32.38 6.60
N ALA A 305 -2.64 31.48 7.55
CA ALA A 305 -3.88 30.74 7.69
C ALA A 305 -4.99 31.70 8.14
N SER A 306 -5.55 32.45 7.21
CA SER A 306 -6.86 33.09 7.37
C SER A 306 -7.95 32.05 7.14
N ARG A 307 -8.16 31.16 8.12
CA ARG A 307 -9.45 30.47 8.25
C ARG A 307 -10.41 31.41 9.00
N PRO A 308 -11.53 31.82 8.41
CA PRO A 308 -12.55 32.54 9.15
C PRO A 308 -13.12 31.60 10.23
N ARG A 309 -13.08 32.05 11.49
CA ARG A 309 -13.86 31.41 12.56
C ARG A 309 -15.34 31.59 12.21
N HIS A 310 -16.03 30.48 11.96
CA HIS A 310 -17.47 30.47 12.09
C HIS A 310 -17.79 30.40 13.59
N GLU A 311 -18.22 31.52 14.16
CA GLU A 311 -18.84 31.55 15.47
C GLU A 311 -20.19 30.81 15.39
N ARG A 312 -20.37 29.83 16.27
CA ARG A 312 -21.68 29.32 16.70
C ARG A 312 -21.88 29.72 18.15
#